data_AF-A0A5B2XJZ3-F1
#
_entry.id   AF-A0A5B2XJZ3-F1
#
_cell.length_a   1.000
_cell.length_b   1.000
_cell.length_c   1.000
_cell.angle_alpha   90.00
_cell.angle_beta   90.00
_cell.angle_gamma   90.00
#
_symmetry.space_group_name_H-M   'P 1'
#
loop_
_entity.id
_entity.type
_entity.pdbx_description
1 polymer ?
#
loop_
_entity_poly.entity_id
_entity_poly.type
_entity_poly.pdbx_seq_one_letter_code
_entity_poly.pdbx_strand_id
1 'polypeptide(L)'
;MSTPKPNPSRERHWVCAQRLRERRLALGLTQREVVARLQQRGNLTTNRALSAMENGRGLDLGLLPELAHSLCCTVTYLLGLTADPHAWQPEGTTHRVEPAQDPVWHAAGILGPELPAGFAAPGRVRRRNGSAGSANGSLSEHMA
;
A
#
# COMPACT_ATOMS: atom_id res chain seq x y z
N MET A 1 -2.91 42.53 -1.33
CA MET A 1 -1.75 41.66 -1.08
C MET A 1 -2.25 40.21 -1.03
N SER A 2 -2.04 39.43 -2.08
CA SER A 2 -2.53 38.04 -2.14
C SER A 2 -1.65 37.16 -1.26
N THR A 3 -2.21 36.61 -0.19
CA THR A 3 -1.52 35.61 0.64
C THR A 3 -1.21 34.38 -0.22
N PRO A 4 0.06 33.92 -0.27
CA PRO A 4 0.40 32.74 -1.05
C PRO A 4 -0.37 31.53 -0.54
N LYS A 5 -0.99 30.79 -1.47
CA LYS A 5 -1.77 29.59 -1.18
C LYS A 5 -0.83 28.56 -0.53
N PRO A 6 -1.17 27.95 0.63
CA PRO A 6 -0.31 26.97 1.28
C PRO A 6 -0.08 25.80 0.33
N ASN A 7 1.19 25.43 0.12
CA ASN A 7 1.56 24.28 -0.67
C ASN A 7 1.48 23.03 0.23
N PRO A 8 0.49 22.13 0.04
CA PRO A 8 0.28 20.99 0.93
C PRO A 8 1.47 20.01 0.94
N SER A 9 2.23 19.92 -0.16
CA SER A 9 3.43 19.09 -0.21
C SER A 9 4.55 19.65 0.68
N ARG A 10 4.66 20.98 0.76
CA ARG A 10 5.63 21.64 1.63
C ARG A 10 5.33 21.43 3.11
N GLU A 11 4.05 21.44 3.46
CA GLU A 11 3.59 21.15 4.83
C GLU A 11 3.93 19.71 5.22
N ARG A 12 3.64 18.72 4.35
CA ARG A 12 3.99 17.31 4.60
C ARG A 12 5.50 17.09 4.72
N HIS A 13 6.30 17.73 3.87
CA HIS A 13 7.76 17.66 3.97
C HIS A 13 8.27 18.24 5.29
N TRP A 14 7.63 19.31 5.79
CA TRP A 14 7.97 19.91 7.06
C TRP A 14 7.64 18.98 8.25
N VAL A 15 6.48 18.34 8.22
CA VAL A 15 6.11 17.33 9.25
C VAL A 15 7.15 16.20 9.29
N CYS A 16 7.56 15.71 8.12
CA CYS A 16 8.58 14.66 8.05
C CYS A 16 9.95 15.10 8.59
N ALA A 17 10.39 16.29 8.21
CA ALA A 17 11.62 16.89 8.72
C ALA A 17 11.62 17.01 10.25
N GLN A 18 10.50 17.44 10.81
CA GLN A 18 10.34 17.61 12.25
C GLN A 18 10.35 16.26 12.97
N ARG A 19 9.62 15.25 12.48
CA ARG A 19 9.60 13.89 13.05
C ARG A 19 10.96 13.20 12.99
N LEU A 20 11.70 13.41 11.91
CA LEU A 20 13.06 12.93 11.72
C LEU A 20 13.98 13.48 12.83
N ARG A 21 13.95 14.80 13.02
CA ARG A 21 14.76 15.49 14.04
C ARG A 21 14.36 15.07 15.45
N GLU A 22 13.07 15.04 15.76
CA GLU A 22 12.54 14.64 17.07
C GLU A 22 12.98 13.23 17.43
N ARG A 23 12.84 12.27 16.50
CA ARG A 23 13.22 10.88 16.77
C ARG A 23 14.73 10.73 16.96
N ARG A 24 15.53 11.41 16.15
CA ARG A 24 16.99 11.41 16.30
C ARG A 24 17.38 11.91 17.70
N LEU A 25 16.79 13.01 18.15
CA LEU A 25 17.05 13.58 19.47
C LEU A 25 16.57 12.66 20.61
N ALA A 26 15.40 12.03 20.46
CA ALA A 26 14.87 11.09 21.44
C ALA A 26 15.77 9.86 21.63
N LEU A 27 16.51 9.46 20.60
CA LEU A 27 17.50 8.38 20.66
C LEU A 27 18.89 8.84 21.13
N GLY A 28 19.08 10.14 21.39
CA GLY A 28 20.37 10.70 21.77
C GLY A 28 21.41 10.68 20.64
N LEU A 29 20.98 10.58 19.38
CA LEU A 29 21.87 10.43 18.24
C LEU A 29 22.29 11.78 17.64
N THR A 30 23.56 11.85 17.25
CA THR A 30 24.09 12.90 16.39
C THR A 30 23.73 12.62 14.92
N GLN A 31 23.75 13.66 14.08
CA GLN A 31 23.56 13.50 12.64
C GLN A 31 24.60 12.53 12.04
N ARG A 32 25.84 12.57 12.55
CA ARG A 32 26.94 11.71 12.09
C ARG A 32 26.67 10.24 12.35
N GLU A 33 26.09 9.91 13.50
CA GLU A 33 25.74 8.53 13.86
C GLU A 33 24.60 8.00 13.00
N VAL A 34 23.59 8.84 12.69
CA VAL A 34 22.52 8.46 11.75
C VAL A 34 23.09 8.19 10.36
N VAL A 35 23.99 9.06 9.88
CA VAL A 35 24.68 8.86 8.60
C VAL A 35 25.50 7.58 8.60
N ALA A 36 26.25 7.29 9.68
CA ALA A 36 27.01 6.05 9.79
C ALA A 36 26.10 4.81 9.71
N ARG A 37 24.92 4.83 10.35
CA ARG A 37 23.92 3.76 10.25
C ARG A 37 23.36 3.61 8.83
N LEU A 38 23.10 4.72 8.13
CA LEU A 38 22.66 4.68 6.73
C LEU A 38 23.72 4.07 5.81
N GLN A 39 24.98 4.43 6.03
CA GLN A 39 26.12 3.90 5.26
C GLN A 39 26.31 2.40 5.46
N GLN A 40 26.08 1.87 6.67
CA GLN A 40 26.08 0.43 6.93
C GLN A 40 25.04 -0.33 6.11
N ARG A 41 24.01 0.35 5.61
CA ARG A 41 22.95 -0.22 4.76
C ARG A 41 23.13 0.13 3.28
N GLY A 42 24.29 0.67 2.91
CA GLY A 42 24.62 1.02 1.52
C GLY A 42 24.12 2.39 1.08
N ASN A 43 23.56 3.23 1.97
CA ASN A 43 23.15 4.59 1.63
C ASN A 43 24.29 5.59 1.82
N LEU A 44 24.63 6.30 0.75
CA LEU A 44 25.72 7.29 0.73
C LEU A 44 25.26 8.70 1.19
N THR A 45 24.23 8.77 2.04
CA THR A 45 23.72 10.04 2.57
C THR A 45 24.81 10.77 3.34
N THR A 46 24.88 12.09 3.19
CA THR A 46 25.86 12.94 3.88
C THR A 46 25.24 13.66 5.07
N ASN A 47 26.06 14.13 6.01
CA ASN A 47 25.60 15.00 7.11
C ASN A 47 24.89 16.26 6.59
N ARG A 48 25.38 16.81 5.47
CA ARG A 48 24.74 17.97 4.81
C ARG A 48 23.35 17.63 4.29
N ALA A 49 23.19 16.46 3.65
CA ALA A 49 21.89 16.00 3.17
C ALA A 49 20.93 15.74 4.33
N LEU A 50 21.38 15.06 5.39
CA LEU A 50 20.56 14.82 6.58
C LEU A 50 20.13 16.13 7.25
N SER A 51 21.05 17.08 7.41
CA SER A 51 20.73 18.41 7.94
C SER A 51 19.75 19.17 7.05
N ALA A 52 19.87 19.08 5.71
CA ALA A 52 18.89 19.68 4.81
C ALA A 52 17.50 19.08 5.01
N MET A 53 17.40 17.75 5.12
CA MET A 53 16.15 17.03 5.37
C MET A 53 15.51 17.44 6.70
N GLU A 54 16.29 17.51 7.78
CA GLU A 54 15.81 17.97 9.10
C GLU A 54 15.33 19.43 9.10
N ASN A 55 15.73 20.23 8.11
CA ASN A 55 15.27 21.61 7.90
C ASN A 55 14.17 21.72 6.82
N GLY A 56 13.55 20.61 6.42
CA GLY A 56 12.43 20.59 5.47
C GLY A 56 12.82 20.74 4.00
N ARG A 57 14.10 20.53 3.65
CA ARG A 57 14.61 20.63 2.28
C ARG A 57 15.16 19.30 1.80
N GLY A 58 14.93 18.97 0.53
CA GLY A 58 15.54 17.80 -0.09
C GLY A 58 15.14 16.48 0.59
N LEU A 59 13.90 16.39 1.06
CA LEU A 59 13.35 15.12 1.55
C LEU A 59 13.29 14.13 0.38
N ASP A 60 14.03 13.03 0.52
CA ASP A 60 14.02 11.93 -0.43
C ASP A 60 13.08 10.82 0.07
N LEU A 61 11.96 10.64 -0.64
CA LEU A 61 10.98 9.60 -0.29
C LEU A 61 11.50 8.19 -0.55
N GLY A 62 12.49 8.01 -1.44
CA GLY A 62 13.15 6.72 -1.66
C GLY A 62 14.03 6.32 -0.46
N LEU A 63 14.54 7.31 0.27
CA LEU A 63 15.39 7.12 1.45
C LEU A 63 14.58 6.92 2.76
N LEU A 64 13.28 7.22 2.76
CA LEU A 64 12.43 7.14 3.95
C LEU A 64 12.45 5.79 4.67
N PRO A 65 12.35 4.63 3.98
CA PRO A 65 12.44 3.32 4.64
C PRO A 65 13.75 3.11 5.37
N GLU A 66 14.84 3.60 4.79
CA GLU A 66 16.19 3.47 5.32
C GLU A 66 16.41 4.40 6.53
N LEU A 67 15.87 5.62 6.46
CA LEU A 67 15.82 6.54 7.60
C LEU A 67 15.01 5.95 8.76
N ALA A 68 13.80 5.45 8.48
CA ALA A 68 12.92 4.84 9.47
C ALA A 68 13.63 3.69 10.22
N HIS A 69 14.29 2.81 9.47
CA HIS A 69 15.05 1.72 10.08
C HIS A 69 16.24 2.23 10.92
N SER A 70 17.04 3.17 10.39
CA SER A 70 18.21 3.72 11.10
C SER A 70 17.84 4.42 12.42
N LEU A 71 16.61 4.95 12.50
CA LEU A 71 16.01 5.63 13.63
C LEU A 71 15.04 4.74 14.43
N CYS A 72 15.04 3.44 14.16
CA CYS A 72 14.21 2.44 14.84
C CYS A 72 12.75 2.90 14.97
N CYS A 73 12.15 3.39 13.88
CA CYS A 73 10.77 3.83 13.81
C CYS A 73 10.10 3.39 12.49
N THR A 74 8.81 3.69 12.34
CA THR A 74 8.03 3.41 11.13
C THR A 74 8.04 4.59 10.16
N VAL A 75 7.83 4.28 8.86
CA VAL A 75 7.64 5.32 7.83
C VAL A 75 6.38 6.13 8.11
N THR A 76 5.32 5.50 8.62
CA THR A 76 4.06 6.16 8.99
C THR A 76 4.24 7.20 10.10
N TYR A 77 5.10 6.92 11.08
CA TYR A 77 5.52 7.91 12.07
C TYR A 77 6.25 9.10 11.44
N LEU A 78 7.24 8.83 10.56
CA LEU A 78 7.96 9.90 9.88
C LEU A 78 7.05 10.75 9.01
N LEU A 79 6.04 10.16 8.36
CA LEU A 79 5.04 10.89 7.58
C LEU A 79 4.03 11.66 8.44
N GLY A 80 4.11 11.55 9.77
CA GLY A 80 3.19 12.19 10.71
C GLY A 80 1.78 11.60 10.70
N LEU A 81 1.64 10.36 10.20
CA LEU A 81 0.37 9.64 10.18
C LEU A 81 0.06 8.98 11.53
N THR A 82 1.08 8.77 12.37
CA THR A 82 0.92 8.37 13.76
C THR A 82 1.92 9.08 14.66
N ALA A 83 1.56 9.22 15.94
CA ALA A 83 2.46 9.71 16.97
C ALA A 83 3.33 8.61 17.57
N ASP A 84 2.93 7.34 17.43
CA ASP A 84 3.70 6.20 17.92
C ASP A 84 4.80 5.81 16.90
N PRO A 85 6.09 5.88 17.26
CA PRO A 85 7.19 5.50 16.37
C PRO A 85 7.18 4.03 15.95
N HIS A 86 6.43 3.16 16.63
CA HIS A 86 6.38 1.73 16.35
C HIS A 86 5.05 1.28 15.72
N ALA A 87 4.04 2.16 15.67
CA ALA A 87 2.77 1.84 15.03
C ALA A 87 2.86 1.95 13.50
N TRP A 88 2.32 0.96 12.82
CA TRP A 88 2.13 1.00 11.37
C TRP A 88 0.78 1.60 10.97
N GLN A 89 -0.23 1.49 11.84
CA GLN A 89 -1.57 2.01 11.56
C GLN A 89 -1.58 3.53 11.75
N PRO A 90 -2.10 4.30 10.77
CA PRO A 90 -2.26 5.74 10.93
C PRO A 90 -3.40 6.04 11.91
N GLU A 91 -3.24 7.08 12.73
CA GLU A 91 -4.28 7.51 13.68
C GLU A 91 -5.57 7.88 12.93
N GLY A 92 -6.70 7.41 13.44
CA GLY A 92 -8.01 7.62 12.80
C GLY A 92 -8.38 6.60 11.73
N THR A 93 -7.58 5.54 11.49
CA THR A 93 -8.01 4.37 10.69
C THR A 93 -8.86 3.35 11.47
N THR A 94 -9.63 3.79 12.47
CA THR A 94 -10.92 3.15 12.76
C THR A 94 -11.92 3.50 11.66
N HIS A 95 -11.55 3.29 10.40
CA HIS A 95 -12.54 3.07 9.38
C HIS A 95 -13.10 1.71 9.74
N ARG A 96 -14.29 1.69 10.36
CA ARG A 96 -15.17 0.54 10.28
C ARG A 96 -15.15 0.17 8.80
N VAL A 97 -14.49 -0.94 8.48
CA VAL A 97 -14.73 -1.63 7.23
C VAL A 97 -16.17 -2.07 7.39
N GLU A 98 -17.12 -1.19 7.04
CA GLU A 98 -18.33 -1.73 6.46
C GLU A 98 -17.82 -2.64 5.36
N PRO A 99 -18.18 -3.95 5.36
CA PRO A 99 -17.86 -4.78 4.23
C PRO A 99 -18.34 -3.97 3.03
N ALA A 100 -17.40 -3.58 2.17
CA ALA A 100 -17.75 -2.98 0.90
C ALA A 100 -18.80 -3.92 0.34
N GLN A 101 -20.04 -3.45 0.21
CA GLN A 101 -21.05 -4.21 -0.50
C GLN A 101 -20.35 -4.56 -1.81
N ASP A 102 -20.08 -5.86 -2.00
CA ASP A 102 -19.39 -6.33 -3.19
C ASP A 102 -20.07 -5.62 -4.34
N PRO A 103 -19.34 -4.80 -5.13
CA PRO A 103 -19.91 -4.36 -6.39
C PRO A 103 -20.33 -5.66 -7.04
N VAL A 104 -21.62 -5.82 -7.36
CA VAL A 104 -22.06 -6.94 -8.16
C VAL A 104 -21.35 -6.74 -9.49
N TRP A 105 -20.15 -7.31 -9.61
CA TRP A 105 -19.41 -7.43 -10.83
C TRP A 105 -20.22 -8.41 -11.66
N HIS A 106 -21.25 -7.90 -12.33
CA HIS A 106 -21.74 -8.53 -13.53
C HIS A 106 -20.49 -8.71 -14.39
N ALA A 107 -20.13 -9.97 -14.60
CA ALA A 107 -18.93 -10.40 -15.31
C ALA A 107 -18.96 -9.88 -16.75
N ALA A 108 -18.60 -8.61 -16.92
CA ALA A 108 -18.16 -8.04 -18.17
C ALA A 108 -16.65 -8.01 -18.06
N GLY A 109 -16.01 -8.96 -18.74
CA GLY A 109 -14.58 -8.91 -18.96
C GLY A 109 -14.18 -7.57 -19.60
N ILE A 110 -12.87 -7.35 -19.67
CA ILE A 110 -12.20 -6.13 -20.15
C ILE A 110 -12.55 -5.74 -21.61
N LEU A 111 -13.48 -6.44 -22.28
CA LEU A 111 -14.08 -6.01 -23.54
C LEU A 111 -15.52 -5.57 -23.28
N GLY A 112 -15.84 -4.35 -23.74
CA GLY A 112 -17.17 -3.75 -23.65
C GLY A 112 -18.31 -4.60 -24.24
N PRO A 113 -19.56 -4.10 -24.17
CA PRO A 113 -20.80 -4.89 -24.23
C PRO A 113 -21.12 -5.64 -25.54
N GLU A 114 -20.24 -5.64 -26.54
CA GLU A 114 -20.49 -6.20 -27.87
C GLU A 114 -19.53 -7.36 -28.19
N LEU A 115 -19.64 -8.46 -27.44
CA LEU A 115 -19.07 -9.74 -27.84
C LEU A 115 -20.18 -10.63 -28.43
N PRO A 116 -20.02 -11.17 -29.65
CA PRO A 116 -21.00 -12.05 -30.25
C PRO A 116 -21.16 -13.33 -29.42
N ALA A 117 -22.40 -13.81 -29.31
CA ALA A 117 -22.72 -15.06 -28.63
C ALA A 117 -21.91 -16.22 -29.22
N GLY A 118 -20.95 -16.74 -28.44
CA GLY A 118 -20.07 -17.84 -28.86
C GLY A 118 -18.57 -17.61 -28.64
N PHE A 119 -18.15 -16.41 -28.20
CA PHE A 119 -16.73 -16.18 -27.89
C PHE A 119 -16.28 -16.92 -26.63
N ALA A 120 -15.50 -17.99 -26.81
CA ALA A 120 -14.77 -18.64 -25.72
C ALA A 120 -13.37 -18.05 -25.61
N ALA A 121 -13.06 -17.43 -24.47
CA ALA A 121 -11.72 -16.94 -24.18
C ALA A 121 -10.68 -18.08 -24.32
N PRO A 122 -9.55 -17.86 -25.00
CA PRO A 122 -8.52 -18.88 -25.12
C PRO A 122 -7.92 -19.15 -23.73
N GLY A 123 -8.06 -20.40 -23.25
CA GLY A 123 -7.48 -20.83 -21.98
C GLY A 123 -8.30 -21.86 -21.19
N ARG A 124 -9.59 -22.04 -21.47
CA ARG A 124 -10.36 -23.15 -20.86
C ARG A 124 -10.23 -24.43 -21.68
N VAL A 125 -9.16 -25.16 -21.42
CA VAL A 125 -9.08 -26.59 -21.73
C VAL A 125 -10.16 -27.29 -20.91
N ARG A 126 -11.27 -27.67 -21.58
CA ARG A 126 -12.35 -28.44 -20.98
C ARG A 126 -11.84 -29.86 -20.74
N ARG A 127 -11.47 -30.18 -19.49
CA ARG A 127 -11.27 -31.58 -19.08
C ARG A 127 -12.56 -32.34 -19.33
N ARG A 128 -12.48 -33.29 -20.26
CA ARG A 128 -13.51 -34.27 -20.58
C ARG A 128 -13.37 -35.41 -19.57
N ASN A 129 -14.22 -35.45 -18.55
CA ASN A 129 -14.43 -36.69 -17.79
C ASN A 129 -15.77 -37.28 -18.24
N GLY A 130 -15.66 -38.32 -19.06
CA GLY A 130 -16.73 -39.28 -19.27
C GLY A 130 -16.68 -40.36 -18.19
N SER A 131 -17.86 -40.75 -17.73
CA SER A 131 -18.24 -42.07 -17.24
C SER A 131 -19.78 -42.08 -17.37
N ALA A 132 -20.35 -42.74 -18.38
CA ALA A 132 -20.72 -44.16 -18.35
C ALA A 132 -21.55 -44.46 -17.09
N GLY A 133 -22.79 -44.94 -17.11
CA GLY A 133 -23.65 -45.52 -18.12
C GLY A 133 -24.87 -46.09 -17.36
N SER A 134 -25.71 -46.84 -18.07
CA SER A 134 -26.92 -47.57 -17.60
C SER A 134 -28.18 -46.72 -17.46
N ALA A 135 -29.14 -46.77 -18.40
CA ALA A 135 -29.97 -47.91 -18.83
C ALA A 135 -30.93 -48.42 -17.75
N ASN A 136 -32.22 -48.14 -17.95
CA ASN A 136 -33.42 -48.98 -17.74
C ASN A 136 -34.63 -48.09 -18.09
N GLY A 137 -35.63 -48.43 -18.90
CA GLY A 137 -36.11 -49.76 -19.28
C GLY A 137 -37.36 -50.12 -18.47
N SER A 138 -38.53 -49.71 -18.98
CA SER A 138 -39.84 -50.40 -18.90
C SER A 138 -40.51 -50.65 -17.53
N LEU A 139 -41.72 -50.09 -17.27
CA LEU A 139 -43.02 -50.80 -17.26
C LEU A 139 -44.18 -49.91 -16.73
N SER A 140 -45.29 -49.98 -17.45
CA SER A 140 -46.73 -49.87 -17.10
C SER A 140 -47.17 -49.58 -15.65
N GLU A 141 -48.15 -48.69 -15.45
CA GLU A 141 -49.53 -49.00 -14.96
C GLU A 141 -50.42 -47.74 -14.75
N HIS A 142 -51.72 -48.02 -14.62
CA HIS A 142 -52.96 -47.24 -14.75
C HIS A 142 -53.24 -46.01 -13.85
N MET A 143 -54.35 -45.34 -14.22
CA MET A 143 -55.26 -44.41 -13.51
C MET A 143 -55.07 -42.93 -13.93
N ALA A 144 -56.08 -42.19 -14.42
CA ALA A 144 -57.54 -42.33 -14.43
C ALA A 144 -58.14 -41.67 -15.67
#